data_AF-A0A5D8ZAB3-F1
#
_entry.id   AF-A0A5D8ZAB3-F1
#
_cell.length_a   1.000
_cell.length_b   1.000
_cell.length_c   1.000
_cell.angle_alpha   90.00
_cell.angle_beta   90.00
_cell.angle_gamma   90.00
#
_symmetry.space_group_name_H-M   'P 1'
#
loop_
_entity.id
_entity.type
_entity.pdbx_description
1 polymer ?
#
loop_
_entity_poly.entity_id
_entity_poly.type
_entity_poly.pdbx_seq_one_letter_code
_entity_poly.pdbx_strand_id
1 'polypeptide(L)'
;DAWLVVRLEPTAVARALELPRLAPRVLRLDPALPIGYPRDLDLLVNTLPPDRHRGYAVQWFGLGATLIVIALVLTFRRSRR
;
A
#
# COMPACT_ATOMS: atom_id res chain seq x y z
N ASP A 1 -8.03 -26.81 16.19
CA ASP A 1 -7.41 -26.99 14.86
C ASP A 1 -7.80 -25.86 13.93
N ALA A 2 -6.82 -25.04 13.52
CA ALA A 2 -7.03 -23.96 12.57
C ALA A 2 -6.51 -24.38 11.20
N TRP A 3 -7.33 -24.22 10.17
CA TRP A 3 -6.96 -24.51 8.79
C TRP A 3 -6.41 -23.25 8.13
N LEU A 4 -5.19 -23.33 7.58
CA LEU A 4 -4.59 -22.25 6.80
C LEU A 4 -4.94 -22.44 5.32
N VAL A 5 -5.75 -21.54 4.77
CA VAL A 5 -6.01 -21.50 3.33
C VAL A 5 -4.91 -20.68 2.66
N VAL A 6 -3.97 -21.37 2.03
CA VAL A 6 -2.85 -20.73 1.31
C VAL A 6 -3.24 -20.34 -0.13
N ARG A 7 -4.27 -21.00 -0.68
CA ARG A 7 -4.78 -20.72 -2.02
C ARG A 7 -6.30 -20.93 -2.05
N LEU A 8 -7.00 -20.00 -2.69
CA LEU A 8 -8.44 -20.09 -2.95
C LEU A 8 -8.66 -20.07 -4.46
N GLU A 9 -9.21 -21.17 -5.00
CA GLU A 9 -9.61 -21.28 -6.41
C GLU A 9 -11.11 -20.93 -6.54
N PRO A 10 -11.46 -19.73 -7.06
CA PRO A 10 -12.84 -19.24 -7.01
C PRO A 10 -13.87 -20.15 -7.70
N THR A 11 -13.45 -20.80 -8.80
CA THR A 11 -14.30 -21.71 -9.57
C THR A 11 -14.57 -23.02 -8.83
N ALA A 12 -13.55 -23.56 -8.14
CA ALA A 12 -13.70 -24.76 -7.33
C ALA A 12 -14.62 -24.50 -6.13
N VAL A 13 -14.46 -23.36 -5.47
CA VAL A 13 -15.32 -22.95 -4.35
C VAL A 13 -16.75 -22.68 -4.81
N ALA A 14 -16.96 -21.97 -5.92
CA ALA A 14 -18.29 -21.74 -6.47
C ALA A 14 -19.01 -23.07 -6.76
N ARG A 15 -18.31 -24.04 -7.37
CA ARG A 15 -18.85 -25.37 -7.64
C ARG A 15 -19.20 -26.12 -6.36
N ALA A 16 -18.34 -26.09 -5.35
CA ALA A 16 -18.56 -26.76 -4.08
C ALA A 16 -19.75 -26.16 -3.29
N LEU A 17 -20.05 -24.88 -3.50
CA LEU A 17 -21.17 -24.18 -2.90
C LEU A 17 -22.42 -24.15 -3.77
N GLU A 18 -22.42 -24.85 -4.92
CA GLU A 18 -23.52 -24.86 -5.90
C GLU A 18 -23.93 -23.46 -6.38
N LEU A 19 -22.96 -22.54 -6.41
CA LEU A 19 -23.15 -21.17 -6.88
C LEU A 19 -22.72 -21.05 -8.36
N PRO A 20 -23.45 -20.27 -9.17
CA PRO A 20 -23.07 -20.03 -10.57
C PRO A 20 -21.72 -19.30 -10.68
N ARG A 21 -21.42 -18.42 -9.71
CA ARG A 21 -20.11 -17.76 -9.54
C ARG A 21 -20.02 -17.13 -8.14
N LEU A 22 -18.79 -16.92 -7.66
CA LEU A 22 -18.56 -16.07 -6.50
C LEU A 22 -18.77 -14.59 -6.85
N ALA A 23 -19.27 -13.82 -5.89
CA ALA A 23 -19.36 -12.36 -6.03
C ALA A 23 -17.94 -11.77 -6.11
N PRO A 24 -17.71 -10.73 -6.95
CA PRO A 24 -16.40 -10.07 -7.07
C PRO A 24 -16.17 -9.14 -5.87
N ARG A 25 -16.03 -9.73 -4.69
CA ARG A 25 -15.81 -9.02 -3.41
C ARG A 25 -14.51 -9.50 -2.79
N VAL A 26 -13.91 -8.63 -1.96
CA VAL A 26 -12.75 -9.00 -1.15
C VAL A 26 -13.24 -9.74 0.09
N LEU A 27 -12.83 -10.99 0.25
CA LEU A 27 -13.05 -11.74 1.48
C LEU A 27 -12.06 -11.27 2.55
N ARG A 28 -12.56 -10.66 3.62
CA ARG A 28 -11.78 -10.30 4.81
C ARG A 28 -12.15 -11.27 5.92
N LEU A 29 -11.14 -11.79 6.61
CA LEU A 29 -11.36 -12.69 7.74
C LEU A 29 -12.06 -11.94 8.89
N ASP A 30 -12.85 -12.65 9.70
CA ASP A 30 -13.56 -12.13 10.88
C ASP A 30 -12.60 -11.53 11.93
N PRO A 31 -12.70 -10.24 12.28
CA PRO A 31 -11.83 -9.57 13.26
C PRO A 31 -11.70 -10.28 14.61
N ALA A 32 -12.71 -11.05 15.04
CA ALA A 32 -12.68 -11.79 16.29
C ALA A 32 -11.72 -13.00 16.27
N LEU A 33 -11.23 -13.41 15.09
CA LEU A 33 -10.25 -14.48 14.97
C LEU A 33 -8.90 -14.06 15.57
N PRO A 34 -8.30 -14.86 16.48
CA PRO A 34 -7.04 -14.51 17.17
C PRO A 34 -5.80 -14.57 16.26
N ILE A 35 -5.97 -14.98 15.01
CA ILE A 35 -4.92 -15.13 14.00
C ILE A 35 -4.82 -13.86 13.13
N GLY A 36 -3.59 -13.41 12.88
CA GLY A 36 -3.27 -12.33 11.95
C GLY A 36 -3.33 -10.93 12.58
N TYR A 37 -3.15 -9.91 11.74
CA TYR A 37 -3.22 -8.51 12.16
C TYR A 37 -4.67 -8.09 12.51
N PRO A 38 -4.84 -7.06 13.37
CA PRO A 38 -6.15 -6.46 13.62
C PRO A 38 -6.77 -6.01 12.30
N ARG A 39 -8.01 -6.45 12.06
CA ARG A 39 -8.74 -6.22 10.83
C ARG A 39 -9.88 -5.27 11.12
N ASP A 40 -9.76 -4.07 10.57
CA ASP A 40 -10.86 -3.11 10.53
C ASP A 40 -11.73 -3.40 9.31
N LEU A 41 -13.02 -3.72 9.51
CA LEU A 41 -13.95 -3.96 8.40
C LEU A 41 -14.45 -2.66 7.77
N ASP A 42 -14.23 -1.51 8.43
CA ASP A 42 -14.50 -0.22 7.82
C ASP A 42 -13.59 -0.05 6.61
N LEU A 43 -14.23 0.11 5.45
CA LEU A 43 -13.55 0.49 4.23
C LEU A 43 -13.21 1.98 4.38
N LEU A 44 -12.04 2.29 4.94
CA LEU A 44 -11.49 3.64 4.86
C LEU A 44 -11.31 3.97 3.38
N VAL A 45 -12.28 4.68 2.80
CA VAL A 45 -12.27 5.15 1.40
C VAL A 45 -11.03 6.01 1.13
N ASN A 46 -10.41 6.57 2.18
CA ASN A 46 -9.16 7.27 2.09
C ASN A 46 -8.14 6.78 3.15
N THR A 47 -7.18 5.96 2.72
CA THR A 47 -6.08 5.47 3.56
C THR A 47 -4.87 6.42 3.61
N LEU A 48 -4.89 7.51 2.82
CA LEU A 48 -3.87 8.56 2.82
C LEU A 48 -4.51 9.90 3.24
N PRO A 49 -4.49 10.26 4.53
CA PRO A 49 -4.93 11.59 4.94
C PRO A 49 -4.12 12.67 4.20
N PRO A 50 -4.73 13.82 3.84
CA PRO A 50 -4.14 14.84 2.97
C PRO A 50 -2.78 15.36 3.44
N ASP A 51 -2.50 15.28 4.74
CA ASP A 51 -1.21 15.65 5.33
C ASP A 51 -0.04 14.80 4.81
N ARG A 52 -0.28 13.53 4.46
CA ARG A 52 0.74 12.67 3.84
C ARG A 52 1.19 13.22 2.49
N HIS A 53 0.29 13.82 1.70
CA HIS A 53 0.65 14.44 0.42
C HIS A 53 1.56 15.66 0.60
N ARG A 54 1.34 16.45 1.66
CA ARG A 54 2.21 17.58 2.01
C ARG A 54 3.61 17.10 2.41
N GLY A 55 3.69 16.04 3.22
CA GLY A 55 4.97 15.42 3.58
C GLY A 55 5.77 14.97 2.37
N TYR A 56 5.11 14.28 1.42
CA TYR A 56 5.76 13.89 0.16
C TYR A 56 6.19 15.08 -0.68
N ALA A 57 5.39 16.13 -0.80
CA ALA A 57 5.77 17.33 -1.52
C ALA A 57 7.05 17.95 -0.95
N VAL A 58 7.12 18.14 0.38
CA VAL A 58 8.32 18.65 1.05
C VAL A 58 9.54 17.77 0.80
N GLN A 59 9.39 16.44 0.84
CA GLN A 59 10.47 15.50 0.54
C GLN A 59 10.98 15.68 -0.90
N TRP A 60 10.09 15.71 -1.90
CA TRP A 60 10.46 15.86 -3.30
C TRP A 60 11.12 17.22 -3.59
N PHE A 61 10.59 18.31 -3.04
CA PHE A 61 11.22 19.63 -3.16
C PHE A 61 12.58 19.69 -2.45
N GLY A 62 12.70 19.06 -1.28
CA GLY A 62 13.97 18.97 -0.54
C GLY A 62 15.04 18.20 -1.32
N LEU A 63 14.67 17.08 -1.95
CA LEU A 63 15.55 16.31 -2.84
C LEU A 63 15.98 17.14 -4.06
N GLY A 64 15.04 17.85 -4.71
CA GLY A 64 15.33 18.74 -5.83
C GLY A 64 16.27 19.89 -5.45
N ALA A 65 16.01 20.56 -4.33
CA ALA A 65 16.86 21.63 -3.81
C ALA A 65 18.28 21.12 -3.51
N THR A 66 18.41 19.93 -2.92
CA THR A 66 19.71 19.30 -2.64
C THR A 66 20.50 19.06 -3.93
N LEU A 67 19.86 18.56 -4.98
CA LEU A 67 20.51 18.36 -6.29
C LEU A 67 20.98 19.68 -6.90
N ILE A 68 20.17 20.75 -6.82
CA ILE A 68 20.55 22.09 -7.28
C ILE A 68 21.79 22.58 -6.52
N VAL A 69 21.80 22.47 -5.19
CA VAL A 69 22.94 22.88 -4.36
C VAL A 69 24.21 22.12 -4.76
N ILE A 70 24.13 20.80 -4.90
CA ILE A 70 25.27 19.97 -5.33
C ILE A 70 25.78 20.43 -6.70
N ALA A 71 24.88 20.62 -7.68
CA ALA A 71 25.25 21.06 -9.01
C ALA A 71 25.95 22.42 -9.02
N LEU A 72 25.42 23.40 -8.27
CA LEU A 72 26.02 24.73 -8.14
C LEU A 72 27.41 24.65 -7.48
N VAL A 73 27.54 23.94 -6.37
CA VAL A 73 28.81 23.77 -5.66
C VAL A 73 29.87 23.14 -6.57
N LEU A 74 29.53 22.06 -7.28
CA LEU A 74 30.46 21.39 -8.19
C LEU A 74 30.85 22.28 -9.38
N THR A 75 29.88 22.99 -9.96
CA THR A 75 30.11 23.89 -11.11
C THR A 75 31.05 25.03 -10.74
N PHE A 76 30.77 25.73 -9.64
CA PHE A 76 31.60 26.86 -9.23
C PHE A 76 32.95 26.44 -8.64
N ARG A 77 33.06 25.26 -8.03
CA ARG A 77 34.37 24.73 -7.59
C ARG A 77 35.26 24.32 -8.76
N ARG A 78 34.68 23.79 -9.84
CA ARG A 78 35.44 23.44 -11.05
C ARG A 78 35.92 24.68 -11.79
N SER A 79 35.13 25.75 -11.85
CA SER A 79 35.52 27.00 -12.52
C SER A 79 36.64 27.77 -11.78
N ARG A 80 36.86 27.52 -10.48
CA ARG A 80 37.94 28.14 -9.69
C ARG A 80 39.26 27.36 -9.69
N ARG A 81 39.31 26.16 -10.27
CA ARG A 81 40.56 25.41 -10.50
C ARG A 81 41.00 25.63 -11.94
#